data_AF-A0A814TMW2-F1
#
_entry.id   AF-A0A814TMW2-F1
#
_cell.length_a   1.000
_cell.length_b   1.000
_cell.length_c   1.000
_cell.angle_alpha   90.00
_cell.angle_beta   90.00
_cell.angle_gamma   90.00
#
_symmetry.space_group_name_H-M   'P 1'
#
loop_
_entity.id
_entity.type
_entity.pdbx_description
1 polymer ?
#
loop_
_entity_poly.entity_id
_entity_poly.type
_entity_poly.pdbx_seq_one_letter_code
_entity_poly.pdbx_strand_id
1 'polypeptide(L)'
;MKNCYKSPKLSSHFMDYKATLQIHTSATAEVQLETLINCNSDVISVEDPKFIKQDHVAIARFELTQTGRLICIEQLQYFPQFDRFTLHDGDHIVVIGKVLEVIE
;
A
#
# COMPACT_ATOMS: atom_id res chain seq x y z
N MET A 1 -24.25 10.00 -9.34
CA MET A 1 -23.54 10.20 -8.06
C MET A 1 -22.04 10.11 -8.35
N LYS A 2 -21.37 11.27 -8.46
CA LYS A 2 -19.92 11.36 -8.67
C LYS A 2 -19.31 11.88 -7.38
N ASN A 3 -19.04 10.99 -6.43
CA ASN A 3 -18.17 11.34 -5.33
C ASN A 3 -16.74 11.12 -5.81
N CYS A 4 -16.27 12.09 -6.61
CA CYS A 4 -14.85 12.31 -6.76
C CYS A 4 -14.35 12.73 -5.38
N TYR A 5 -13.75 11.82 -4.63
CA TYR A 5 -12.91 12.25 -3.52
C TYR A 5 -11.82 13.11 -4.13
N LYS A 6 -11.93 14.43 -3.91
CA LYS A 6 -10.80 15.34 -4.09
C LYS A 6 -9.75 14.84 -3.11
N SER A 7 -8.83 14.00 -3.59
CA SER A 7 -7.57 13.79 -2.89
C SER A 7 -7.04 15.19 -2.57
N PRO A 8 -6.75 15.50 -1.30
CA PRO A 8 -6.13 16.77 -0.97
C PRO A 8 -4.86 16.81 -1.81
N LYS A 9 -4.61 17.94 -2.48
CA LYS A 9 -3.45 18.17 -3.33
C LYS A 9 -2.24 17.42 -2.75
N LEU A 10 -1.91 16.25 -3.31
CA LEU A 10 -0.71 15.52 -2.91
C LEU A 10 0.43 16.36 -3.44
N SER A 11 0.95 17.17 -2.54
CA SER A 11 2.17 17.95 -2.67
C SER A 11 3.27 17.10 -3.31
N SER A 12 4.17 17.74 -4.02
CA SER A 12 5.19 17.21 -4.93
C SER A 12 6.17 16.15 -4.40
N HIS A 13 5.93 15.55 -3.23
CA HIS A 13 6.66 14.43 -2.66
C HIS A 13 5.69 13.34 -2.18
N PHE A 14 5.55 12.29 -2.99
CA PHE A 14 4.75 11.09 -2.67
C PHE A 14 5.43 10.17 -1.64
N MET A 15 6.74 10.37 -1.40
CA MET A 15 7.55 9.58 -0.45
C MET A 15 7.18 9.79 1.03
N ASP A 16 6.28 10.71 1.35
CA ASP A 16 5.84 10.97 2.72
C ASP A 16 4.43 10.43 3.00
N TYR A 17 3.85 9.62 2.11
CA TYR A 17 2.53 9.03 2.35
C TYR A 17 2.61 7.98 3.46
N LYS A 18 1.81 8.19 4.51
CA LYS A 18 1.68 7.30 5.66
C LYS A 18 0.27 6.77 5.76
N ALA A 19 0.13 5.51 6.12
CA ALA A 19 -1.14 4.84 6.29
C ALA A 19 -1.07 3.80 7.41
N THR A 20 -2.24 3.36 7.87
CA THR A 20 -2.34 2.23 8.78
C THR A 20 -2.60 0.97 7.97
N LEU A 21 -1.64 0.05 8.00
CA LEU A 21 -1.76 -1.28 7.44
C LEU A 21 -2.46 -2.18 8.46
N GLN A 22 -3.56 -2.80 8.02
CA GLN A 22 -4.25 -3.84 8.77
C GLN A 22 -4.13 -5.17 8.01
N ILE A 23 -3.60 -6.18 8.69
CA ILE A 23 -3.44 -7.54 8.17
C ILE A 23 -4.18 -8.51 9.09
N HIS A 24 -4.79 -9.53 8.48
CA HIS A 24 -5.60 -10.52 9.18
C HIS A 24 -6.79 -9.88 9.92
N THR A 25 -6.92 -10.16 11.22
CA THR A 25 -8.03 -9.70 12.07
C THR A 25 -7.62 -8.72 13.16
N SER A 26 -6.32 -8.51 13.41
CA SER A 26 -5.87 -7.73 14.57
C SER A 26 -4.54 -7.01 14.42
N ALA A 27 -3.70 -7.39 13.46
CA ALA A 27 -2.38 -6.79 13.32
C ALA A 27 -2.50 -5.43 12.61
N THR A 28 -2.19 -4.36 13.32
CA THR A 28 -2.12 -3.01 12.76
C THR A 28 -0.72 -2.45 12.90
N ALA A 29 -0.24 -1.82 11.83
CA ALA A 29 1.05 -1.16 11.80
C ALA A 29 0.96 0.15 11.04
N GLU A 30 1.74 1.14 11.46
CA GLU A 30 1.95 2.35 10.67
C GLU A 30 3.00 2.04 9.60
N VAL A 31 2.64 2.30 8.35
CA VAL A 31 3.49 2.10 7.19
C VAL A 31 3.69 3.40 6.44
N GLN A 32 4.86 3.54 5.84
CA GLN A 32 5.20 4.60 4.92
C GLN A 32 5.45 4.01 3.54
N LEU A 33 4.98 4.72 2.52
CA LEU A 33 5.19 4.33 1.15
C LEU A 33 6.62 4.67 0.72
N GLU A 34 7.41 3.65 0.48
CA GLU A 34 8.79 3.79 0.04
C GLU A 34 8.85 4.02 -1.47
N THR A 35 8.22 3.16 -2.28
CA THR A 35 8.33 3.27 -3.75
C THR A 35 7.10 2.72 -4.45
N LEU A 36 6.74 3.32 -5.57
CA LEU A 36 5.75 2.78 -6.50
C LEU A 36 6.47 2.08 -7.65
N ILE A 37 6.27 0.77 -7.78
CA ILE A 37 6.99 -0.06 -8.75
C ILE A 37 6.26 -0.10 -10.09
N ASN A 38 4.93 -0.18 -10.08
CA ASN A 38 4.14 -0.23 -11.31
C ASN A 38 2.71 0.25 -11.07
N CYS A 39 2.08 0.90 -12.05
CA CYS A 39 0.65 1.17 -12.07
C CYS A 39 0.05 0.78 -13.44
N ASN A 40 -1.04 -0.01 -13.42
CA ASN A 40 -1.86 -0.36 -14.59
C ASN A 40 -1.11 -0.60 -15.91
N SER A 41 -0.01 -1.35 -15.89
CA SER A 41 0.62 -1.84 -17.12
C SER A 41 1.08 -3.28 -16.96
N ASP A 42 0.67 -4.14 -17.91
CA ASP A 42 1.20 -5.51 -18.10
C ASP A 42 2.68 -5.51 -18.51
N VAL A 43 3.25 -4.31 -18.70
CA VAL A 43 4.65 -4.05 -19.03
C VAL A 43 5.25 -3.29 -17.86
N ILE A 44 6.27 -3.83 -17.20
CA ILE A 44 7.01 -3.11 -16.16
C ILE A 44 7.55 -1.83 -16.79
N SER A 45 7.03 -0.68 -16.34
CA SER A 45 7.48 0.62 -16.82
C SER A 45 8.93 0.83 -16.38
N VAL A 46 9.76 1.39 -17.25
CA VAL A 46 11.18 1.69 -16.95
C VAL A 46 11.31 2.83 -15.94
N GLU A 47 10.29 3.68 -15.84
CA GLU A 47 10.21 4.76 -14.87
C GLU A 47 9.15 4.47 -13.81
N ASP A 48 9.53 4.62 -12.54
CA ASP A 48 8.63 4.48 -11.41
C ASP A 48 7.50 5.52 -11.49
N PRO A 49 6.23 5.11 -11.44
CA PRO A 49 5.13 6.04 -11.54
C PRO A 49 5.08 6.99 -10.33
N LYS A 50 4.70 8.24 -10.58
CA LYS A 50 4.70 9.28 -9.53
C LYS A 50 3.41 9.33 -8.71
N PHE A 51 2.32 8.74 -9.19
CA PHE A 51 1.03 8.77 -8.53
C PHE A 51 0.14 7.60 -8.95
N ILE A 52 -0.73 7.17 -8.03
CA ILE A 52 -1.81 6.20 -8.27
C ILE A 52 -3.13 6.97 -8.35
N LYS A 53 -3.95 6.68 -9.35
CA LYS A 53 -5.32 7.23 -9.45
C LYS A 53 -6.32 6.27 -8.79
N GLN A 54 -7.49 6.80 -8.43
CA GLN A 54 -8.61 5.96 -8.03
C GLN A 54 -8.91 4.91 -9.12
N ASP A 55 -9.28 3.69 -8.69
CA ASP A 55 -9.57 2.52 -9.53
C ASP A 55 -8.39 1.95 -10.33
N HIS A 56 -7.15 2.41 -10.06
CA HIS A 56 -5.94 1.78 -10.60
C HIS A 56 -5.39 0.72 -9.64
N VAL A 57 -4.85 -0.35 -10.22
CA VAL A 57 -4.04 -1.35 -9.52
C VAL A 57 -2.58 -0.94 -9.62
N ALA A 58 -1.86 -1.07 -8.52
CA ALA A 58 -0.44 -0.75 -8.47
C ALA A 58 0.33 -1.75 -7.61
N ILE A 59 1.63 -1.86 -7.90
CA ILE A 59 2.60 -2.56 -7.07
C ILE A 59 3.41 -1.49 -6.36
N ALA A 60 3.46 -1.56 -5.04
CA ALA A 60 4.12 -0.60 -4.18
C ALA A 60 4.91 -1.32 -3.08
N ARG A 61 5.98 -0.67 -2.63
CA ARG A 61 6.78 -1.11 -1.48
C ARG A 61 6.48 -0.20 -0.29
N PHE A 62 6.21 -0.82 0.85
CA PHE A 62 5.94 -0.15 2.11
C PHE A 62 7.01 -0.54 3.14
N GLU A 63 7.42 0.44 3.94
CA GLU A 63 8.28 0.24 5.10
C GLU A 63 7.51 0.54 6.40
N LEU A 64 7.92 -0.07 7.50
CA LEU A 64 7.39 0.26 8.82
C LEU A 64 7.98 1.59 9.30
N THR A 65 7.14 2.52 9.75
CA THR A 65 7.59 3.84 10.22
C THR A 65 8.35 3.80 11.54
N GLN A 66 8.14 2.76 12.34
CA GLN A 66 8.66 2.66 13.70
C GLN A 66 9.73 1.59 13.79
N THR A 67 10.97 2.03 14.03
CA THR A 67 12.10 1.13 14.32
C THR A 67 11.81 0.25 15.54
N GLY A 68 11.92 -1.06 15.38
CA GLY A 68 11.70 -2.04 16.45
C GLY A 68 10.26 -2.56 16.58
N ARG A 69 9.32 -2.07 15.77
CA ARG A 69 8.05 -2.78 15.55
C ARG A 69 8.23 -3.86 14.52
N LEU A 70 7.62 -5.01 14.79
CA LEU A 70 7.54 -6.14 13.88
C LEU A 70 6.06 -6.41 13.63
N ILE A 71 5.72 -6.64 12.38
CA ILE A 71 4.41 -7.16 11.98
C ILE A 71 4.62 -8.53 11.35
N CYS A 72 3.75 -9.48 11.70
CA CYS A 72 3.75 -10.79 11.06
C CYS A 72 3.08 -10.64 9.68
N ILE A 73 3.82 -10.99 8.63
CA ILE A 73 3.34 -11.00 7.26
C ILE A 73 3.68 -12.33 6.62
N GLU A 74 2.68 -12.96 6.03
CA GLU A 74 2.81 -14.21 5.29
C GLU A 74 2.83 -13.92 3.79
N GLN A 75 3.74 -14.59 3.08
CA GLN A 75 3.77 -14.53 1.62
C GLN A 75 2.60 -15.33 1.02
N LEU A 76 2.05 -14.82 -0.09
CA LEU A 76 0.96 -15.44 -0.86
C LEU A 76 1.19 -16.93 -1.14
N GLN A 77 2.43 -17.32 -1.43
CA GLN A 77 2.77 -18.71 -1.81
C GLN A 77 2.53 -19.74 -0.68
N TYR A 78 2.67 -19.33 0.59
CA TYR A 78 2.53 -20.24 1.72
C TYR A 78 1.10 -20.30 2.24
N PHE A 79 0.43 -19.14 2.32
CA PHE A 79 -0.91 -19.04 2.85
C PHE A 79 -1.76 -18.01 2.10
N PRO A 80 -2.45 -18.40 1.00
CA PRO A 80 -3.21 -17.48 0.15
C PRO A 80 -4.43 -16.79 0.81
N GLN A 81 -4.75 -17.18 2.04
CA GLN A 81 -5.81 -16.56 2.86
C GLN A 81 -5.28 -15.44 3.76
N PHE A 82 -3.96 -15.41 3.98
CA PHE A 82 -3.25 -14.52 4.91
C PHE A 82 -2.48 -13.42 4.16
N ASP A 83 -2.51 -13.41 2.82
CA ASP A 83 -1.84 -12.39 2.01
C ASP A 83 -2.64 -11.07 1.92
N ARG A 84 -3.91 -11.06 2.33
CA ARG A 84 -4.81 -9.92 2.14
C ARG A 84 -4.63 -8.88 3.23
N PHE A 85 -4.58 -7.62 2.81
CA PHE A 85 -4.50 -6.49 3.73
C PHE A 85 -5.42 -5.35 3.31
N THR A 86 -5.64 -4.43 4.24
CA THR A 86 -6.31 -3.15 3.98
C THR A 86 -5.44 -2.00 4.46
N LEU A 87 -5.34 -0.93 3.66
CA LEU A 87 -4.74 0.33 4.10
C LEU A 87 -5.84 1.31 4.49
N HIS A 88 -5.64 1.96 5.62
CA HIS A 88 -6.51 3.00 6.13
C HIS A 88 -5.79 4.34 6.14
N ASP A 89 -6.49 5.36 5.64
CA ASP A 89 -6.11 6.76 5.77
C ASP A 89 -7.08 7.41 6.78
N GLY A 90 -6.63 7.54 8.02
CA GLY A 90 -7.49 7.81 9.16
C GLY A 90 -8.50 6.68 9.39
N ASP A 91 -9.79 7.01 9.37
CA ASP A 91 -10.89 6.06 9.59
C ASP A 91 -11.44 5.41 8.30
N HIS A 92 -10.86 5.73 7.14
CA HIS A 92 -11.36 5.27 5.84
C HIS A 92 -10.43 4.25 5.21
N ILE A 93 -11.00 3.13 4.76
CA ILE A 93 -10.28 2.16 3.93
C ILE A 93 -10.05 2.76 2.55
N VAL A 94 -8.79 2.93 2.18
CA VAL A 94 -8.38 3.49 0.89
C VAL A 94 -7.93 2.43 -0.10
N VAL A 95 -7.40 1.31 0.38
CA VAL A 95 -6.88 0.22 -0.45
C VAL A 95 -7.22 -1.13 0.16
N ILE A 96 -7.57 -2.08 -0.71
CA ILE A 96 -7.60 -3.51 -0.39
C ILE A 96 -6.55 -4.16 -1.29
N GLY A 97 -5.58 -4.84 -0.69
CA GLY A 97 -4.40 -5.33 -1.37
C GLY A 97 -4.02 -6.76 -1.00
N LYS A 98 -2.97 -7.24 -1.67
CA LYS A 98 -2.34 -8.54 -1.44
C LYS A 98 -0.84 -8.39 -1.31
N VAL A 99 -0.23 -9.13 -0.40
CA VAL A 99 1.22 -9.18 -0.23
C VAL A 99 1.83 -10.09 -1.30
N LEU A 100 2.69 -9.52 -2.14
CA LEU A 100 3.42 -10.27 -3.18
C LEU A 100 4.73 -10.85 -2.64
N GLU A 101 5.50 -10.01 -1.95
CA GLU A 101 6.83 -10.31 -1.45
C GLU A 101 7.05 -9.61 -0.11
N VAL A 102 7.87 -10.23 0.76
CA VAL A 102 8.31 -9.66 2.04
C VAL A 102 9.82 -9.54 1.98
N ILE A 103 10.34 -8.36 2.28
CA ILE A 103 11.77 -8.02 2.25
C ILE A 103 12.18 -7.65 3.68
N GLU A 104 13.30 -8.19 4.15
CA GLU A 104 13.87 -7.95 5.48
C GLU A 104 14.82 -6.75 5.52
#